data_AF-A0A1N6WKL3-F1
#
_entry.id   AF-A0A1N6WKL3-F1
#
_cell.length_a   1.000
_cell.length_b   1.000
_cell.length_c   1.000
_cell.angle_alpha   90.00
_cell.angle_beta   90.00
_cell.angle_gamma   90.00
#
_symmetry.space_group_name_H-M   'P 1'
#
loop_
_entity.id
_entity.type
_entity.pdbx_description
1 polymer ?
#
loop_
_entity_poly.entity_id
_entity_poly.type
_entity_poly.pdbx_seq_one_letter_code
_entity_poly.pdbx_strand_id
1 'polypeptide(L)'
;MLLLVPSDPLRPRRPDEHFAAEARAAREAGLTVAVVDHDGLARGEEPERAVPSLPVGETAVYRGWMLTSDRYAALAQLLAERGVTARTSAEQYRRAHELPGWYPALAPVTPRSVWTTGPGRADFDRARLELGAGPAVLRDYVKSAKHHWDEAAFIPDIADADHAWRVASRMRQLRDDDFVGGFVLREFESFTSAEVRTWWVEGRCVLVGPHPDTPEARPTGRLDLDWLAPFVGAVALPFVTVDLALRADGVWRVVELGDGQVSDRPAGVAPAEIIAALAGGEAAVRA
;
A
#
# COMPACT_ATOMS: atom_id res chain seq x y z
N MET A 1 -19.23 11.23 3.59
CA MET A 1 -17.78 10.99 3.59
C MET A 1 -17.00 12.21 4.08
N LEU A 2 -16.00 11.98 4.94
CA LEU A 2 -14.99 12.93 5.39
C LEU A 2 -13.60 12.51 4.89
N LEU A 3 -12.74 13.47 4.56
CA LEU A 3 -11.33 13.23 4.21
C LEU A 3 -10.42 13.63 5.38
N LEU A 4 -9.62 12.69 5.86
CA LEU A 4 -8.53 12.93 6.81
C LEU A 4 -7.21 13.04 6.04
N VAL A 5 -6.46 14.10 6.27
CA VAL A 5 -5.11 14.30 5.70
C VAL A 5 -4.12 14.66 6.80
N PRO A 6 -2.83 14.32 6.67
CA PRO A 6 -1.80 14.76 7.61
C PRO A 6 -1.77 16.28 7.74
N SER A 7 -1.45 16.78 8.93
CA SER A 7 -1.15 18.18 9.16
C SER A 7 0.29 18.51 8.76
N ASP A 8 0.51 19.76 8.37
CA ASP A 8 1.86 20.30 8.15
C ASP A 8 2.61 20.33 9.50
N PRO A 9 3.81 19.71 9.61
CA PRO A 9 4.57 19.64 10.86
C PRO A 9 4.92 21.00 11.48
N LEU A 10 5.03 22.05 10.66
CA LEU A 10 5.32 23.42 11.08
C LEU A 10 4.05 24.26 11.23
N ARG A 11 2.94 23.82 10.63
CA ARG A 11 1.64 24.52 10.64
C ARG A 11 0.50 23.55 10.90
N PRO A 12 0.30 23.09 12.16
CA PRO A 12 -0.58 21.96 12.50
C PRO A 12 -2.07 22.09 12.11
N ARG A 13 -2.52 23.29 11.74
CA ARG A 13 -3.90 23.56 11.27
C ARG A 13 -4.04 23.54 9.75
N ARG A 14 -2.96 23.29 9.02
CA ARG A 14 -2.96 23.18 7.55
C ARG A 14 -2.69 21.73 7.17
N PRO A 15 -3.24 21.26 6.04
CA PRO A 15 -2.78 20.02 5.44
C PRO A 15 -1.28 20.09 5.16
N ASP A 16 -0.60 18.97 5.33
CA ASP A 16 0.72 18.70 4.77
C ASP A 16 0.73 19.10 3.28
N GLU A 17 1.82 19.74 2.84
CA GLU A 17 1.96 20.27 1.48
C GLU A 17 1.77 19.19 0.40
N HIS A 18 2.20 17.96 0.69
CA HIS A 18 2.05 16.82 -0.22
C HIS A 18 0.58 16.50 -0.51
N PHE A 19 -0.28 16.60 0.49
CA PHE A 19 -1.72 16.30 0.40
C PHE A 19 -2.59 17.55 0.21
N ALA A 20 -2.02 18.76 0.22
CA ALA A 20 -2.76 20.01 0.17
C ALA A 20 -3.63 20.15 -1.09
N ALA A 21 -3.18 19.62 -2.22
CA ALA A 21 -3.94 19.64 -3.47
C ALA A 21 -5.16 18.71 -3.43
N GLU A 22 -5.04 17.51 -2.83
CA GLU A 22 -6.17 16.59 -2.61
C GLU A 22 -7.17 17.17 -1.60
N ALA A 23 -6.66 17.76 -0.51
CA ALA A 23 -7.47 18.46 0.48
C ALA A 23 -8.25 19.64 -0.13
N ARG A 24 -7.66 20.38 -1.07
CA ARG A 24 -8.35 21.46 -1.80
C ARG A 24 -9.44 20.89 -2.70
N ALA A 25 -9.12 19.90 -3.53
CA ALA A 25 -10.10 19.27 -4.43
C ALA A 25 -11.28 18.66 -3.68
N ALA A 26 -11.04 18.06 -2.50
CA ALA A 26 -12.10 17.55 -1.62
C ALA A 26 -13.03 18.66 -1.13
N ARG A 27 -12.50 19.80 -0.69
CA ARG A 27 -13.31 20.96 -0.29
C ARG A 27 -14.11 21.53 -1.45
N GLU A 28 -13.51 21.65 -2.63
CA GLU A 28 -14.17 22.10 -3.86
C GLU A 28 -15.30 21.15 -4.28
N ALA A 29 -15.15 19.85 -4.02
CA ALA A 29 -16.19 18.84 -4.19
C ALA A 29 -17.23 18.81 -3.06
N GLY A 30 -17.17 19.72 -2.09
CA GLY A 30 -18.11 19.82 -0.98
C GLY A 30 -17.89 18.83 0.16
N LEU A 31 -16.75 18.13 0.20
CA LEU A 31 -16.41 17.20 1.27
C LEU A 31 -15.85 17.95 2.48
N THR A 32 -16.18 17.44 3.67
CA THR A 32 -15.52 17.87 4.91
C THR A 32 -14.08 17.35 4.92
N VAL A 33 -13.12 18.23 5.20
CA VAL A 33 -11.70 17.88 5.31
C VAL A 33 -11.19 18.23 6.70
N ALA A 34 -10.61 17.26 7.39
CA ALA A 34 -9.94 17.45 8.67
C ALA A 34 -8.46 17.06 8.56
N VAL A 35 -7.63 17.75 9.35
CA VAL A 35 -6.19 17.49 9.44
C VAL A 35 -5.90 16.66 10.69
N VAL A 36 -5.03 15.66 10.57
CA VAL A 36 -4.60 14.81 11.68
C VAL A 36 -3.08 14.93 11.88
N ASP A 37 -2.62 14.90 13.12
CA ASP A 37 -1.19 14.84 13.44
C ASP A 37 -0.67 13.42 13.16
N HIS A 38 -0.17 13.21 11.95
CA HIS A 38 0.39 11.92 11.53
C HIS A 38 1.56 11.50 12.43
N ASP A 39 2.39 12.45 12.81
CA ASP A 39 3.58 12.25 13.61
C ASP A 39 3.23 11.74 15.02
N GLY A 40 2.22 12.35 15.65
CA GLY A 40 1.65 11.87 16.90
C GLY A 40 1.05 10.46 16.78
N LEU A 41 0.30 10.19 15.70
CA LEU A 41 -0.25 8.87 15.42
C LEU A 41 0.83 7.80 15.20
N ALA A 42 1.90 8.12 14.48
CA ALA A 42 3.00 7.21 14.18
C ALA A 42 3.79 6.86 15.45
N ARG A 43 4.10 7.85 16.29
CA ARG A 43 4.75 7.64 17.59
C ARG A 43 3.82 6.93 18.58
N GLY A 44 2.50 7.09 18.42
CA GLY A 44 1.49 6.55 19.31
C GLY A 44 1.39 7.29 20.64
N GLU A 45 1.78 8.57 20.64
CA GLU A 45 1.72 9.43 21.81
C GLU A 45 0.39 10.20 21.78
N GLU A 46 -0.45 9.99 22.79
CA GLU A 46 -1.75 10.70 22.96
C GLU A 46 -2.57 10.79 21.65
N PRO A 47 -2.97 9.66 21.04
CA PRO A 47 -3.66 9.64 19.74
C PRO A 47 -4.94 10.50 19.72
N GLU A 48 -5.57 10.71 20.88
CA GLU A 48 -6.72 11.58 21.04
C GLU A 48 -6.42 13.05 20.72
N ARG A 49 -5.19 13.52 20.95
CA ARG A 49 -4.74 14.86 20.56
C ARG A 49 -4.43 14.94 19.07
N ALA A 50 -4.03 13.83 18.47
CA ALA A 50 -3.64 13.78 17.08
C ALA A 50 -4.83 13.87 16.11
N VAL A 51 -6.04 13.52 16.56
CA VAL A 51 -7.26 13.62 15.78
C VAL A 51 -8.13 14.76 16.31
N PRO A 52 -8.62 15.70 15.48
CA PRO A 52 -9.52 16.75 15.94
C PRO A 52 -10.93 16.21 16.24
N SER A 53 -11.83 17.05 16.74
CA SER A 53 -13.26 16.71 16.79
C SER A 53 -13.80 16.59 15.36
N LEU A 54 -14.61 15.56 15.11
CA LEU A 54 -15.14 15.23 13.79
C LEU A 54 -16.68 15.10 13.86
N PRO A 55 -17.41 15.32 12.75
CA PRO A 55 -18.85 15.11 12.71
C PRO A 55 -19.22 13.64 12.94
N VAL A 56 -20.07 13.39 13.94
CA VAL A 56 -20.57 12.04 14.28
C VAL A 56 -21.45 11.48 13.15
N GLY A 57 -21.35 10.18 12.90
CA GLY A 57 -22.13 9.46 11.89
C GLY A 57 -21.53 9.50 10.48
N GLU A 58 -20.40 10.18 10.30
CA GLU A 58 -19.67 10.21 9.02
C GLU A 58 -18.77 8.98 8.83
N THR A 59 -18.47 8.69 7.56
CA THR A 59 -17.41 7.76 7.16
C THR A 59 -16.16 8.52 6.74
N ALA A 60 -15.01 8.21 7.33
CA ALA A 60 -13.74 8.87 7.06
C ALA A 60 -12.84 8.04 6.14
N VAL A 61 -12.21 8.70 5.16
CA VAL A 61 -11.11 8.16 4.36
C VAL A 61 -9.82 8.86 4.78
N TYR A 62 -8.80 8.09 5.13
CA TYR A 62 -7.46 8.63 5.36
C TYR A 62 -6.70 8.71 4.03
N ARG A 63 -6.16 9.87 3.71
CA ARG A 63 -5.24 10.09 2.59
C ARG A 63 -3.98 10.73 3.14
N GLY A 64 -2.96 9.92 3.40
CA GLY A 64 -1.83 10.36 4.20
C GLY A 64 -0.63 9.44 4.15
N TRP A 65 0.34 9.73 5.00
CA TRP A 65 1.55 8.92 5.14
C TRP A 65 1.25 7.58 5.81
N MET A 66 2.08 6.59 5.48
CA MET A 66 1.98 5.22 5.96
C MET A 66 2.06 5.13 7.50
N LEU A 67 1.10 4.46 8.11
CA LEU A 67 1.14 4.05 9.51
C LEU A 67 1.43 2.54 9.58
N THR A 68 2.03 2.06 10.68
CA THR A 68 2.04 0.61 10.92
C THR A 68 0.62 0.11 11.12
N SER A 69 0.37 -1.18 10.86
CA SER A 69 -0.95 -1.79 11.02
C SER A 69 -1.56 -1.52 12.41
N ASP A 70 -0.74 -1.54 13.46
CA ASP A 70 -1.20 -1.30 14.84
C ASP A 70 -1.49 0.19 15.10
N ARG A 71 -0.71 1.11 14.52
CA ARG A 71 -1.00 2.55 14.60
C ARG A 71 -2.26 2.92 13.82
N TYR A 72 -2.47 2.32 12.65
CA TYR A 72 -3.73 2.50 11.93
C TYR A 72 -4.92 1.90 12.69
N ALA A 73 -4.75 0.75 13.33
CA ALA A 73 -5.80 0.17 14.17
C ALA A 73 -6.19 1.10 15.33
N ALA A 74 -5.22 1.73 15.99
CA ALA A 74 -5.48 2.73 17.02
C ALA A 74 -6.24 3.96 16.46
N LEU A 75 -5.87 4.44 15.27
CA LEU A 75 -6.61 5.51 14.58
C LEU A 75 -8.07 5.09 14.31
N ALA A 76 -8.28 3.91 13.73
CA ALA A 76 -9.61 3.41 13.40
C ALA A 76 -10.49 3.23 14.64
N GLN A 77 -9.91 2.74 15.75
CA GLN A 77 -10.59 2.63 17.03
C GLN A 77 -11.00 4.02 17.57
N LEU A 78 -10.07 4.98 17.58
CA LEU A 78 -10.35 6.33 18.04
C LEU A 78 -11.46 7.02 17.21
N LEU A 79 -11.47 6.82 15.90
CA LEU A 79 -12.55 7.29 15.04
C LEU A 79 -13.89 6.68 15.47
N ALA A 80 -13.93 5.36 15.69
CA ALA A 80 -15.14 4.65 16.11
C ALA A 80 -15.66 5.12 17.47
N GLU A 81 -14.77 5.34 18.45
CA GLU A 81 -15.09 5.91 19.77
C GLU A 81 -15.71 7.32 19.67
N ARG A 82 -15.36 8.07 18.62
CA ARG A 82 -15.93 9.38 18.30
C ARG A 82 -17.13 9.30 17.36
N GLY A 83 -17.63 8.10 17.10
CA GLY A 83 -18.79 7.86 16.23
C GLY A 83 -18.53 8.13 14.74
N VAL A 84 -17.27 8.04 14.30
CA VAL A 84 -16.85 8.12 12.89
C VAL A 84 -16.39 6.75 12.43
N THR A 85 -16.88 6.29 11.28
CA THR A 85 -16.48 4.99 10.73
C THR A 85 -15.29 5.15 9.79
N ALA A 86 -14.18 4.43 9.99
CA ALA A 86 -13.12 4.37 9.00
C ALA A 86 -13.61 3.57 7.77
N ARG A 87 -13.49 4.14 6.56
CA ARG A 87 -13.91 3.46 5.33
C ARG A 87 -13.14 2.15 5.11
N THR A 88 -11.84 2.18 5.39
CA THR A 88 -11.00 1.00 5.44
C THR A 88 -10.87 0.60 6.90
N SER A 89 -11.33 -0.59 7.25
CA SER A 89 -11.17 -1.10 8.62
C SER A 89 -9.70 -1.37 8.95
N ALA A 90 -9.37 -1.49 10.24
CA ALA A 90 -8.03 -1.87 10.67
C ALA A 90 -7.57 -3.21 10.05
N GLU A 91 -8.48 -4.17 9.94
CA GLU A 91 -8.20 -5.46 9.30
C GLU A 91 -7.97 -5.31 7.79
N GLN A 92 -8.79 -4.50 7.11
CA GLN A 92 -8.63 -4.23 5.68
C GLN A 92 -7.32 -3.50 5.40
N TYR A 93 -6.95 -2.52 6.24
CA TYR A 93 -5.66 -1.85 6.16
C TYR A 93 -4.53 -2.87 6.24
N ARG A 94 -4.47 -3.67 7.31
CA ARG A 94 -3.43 -4.71 7.49
C ARG A 94 -3.39 -5.67 6.30
N ARG A 95 -4.55 -6.15 5.84
CA ARG A 95 -4.67 -7.08 4.71
C ARG A 95 -4.10 -6.52 3.41
N ALA A 96 -4.34 -5.23 3.15
CA ALA A 96 -3.83 -4.54 1.98
C ALA A 96 -2.34 -4.16 2.11
N HIS A 97 -1.89 -3.90 3.34
CA HIS A 97 -0.57 -3.36 3.64
C HIS A 97 0.51 -4.43 3.74
N GLU A 98 0.15 -5.62 4.20
CA GLU A 98 1.05 -6.75 4.41
C GLU A 98 0.83 -7.82 3.34
N LEU A 99 1.90 -8.23 2.66
CA LEU A 99 1.86 -9.17 1.53
C LEU A 99 1.04 -10.44 1.78
N PRO A 100 1.15 -11.13 2.94
CA PRO A 100 0.34 -12.32 3.20
C PRO A 100 -1.17 -12.09 3.16
N GLY A 101 -1.63 -10.85 3.39
CA GLY A 101 -3.05 -10.51 3.41
C GLY A 101 -3.69 -10.45 2.02
N TRP A 102 -2.97 -10.00 1.01
CA TRP A 102 -3.48 -9.86 -0.36
C TRP A 102 -2.95 -10.93 -1.32
N TYR A 103 -1.81 -11.55 -1.02
CA TYR A 103 -1.15 -12.53 -1.89
C TYR A 103 -2.07 -13.69 -2.30
N PRO A 104 -2.87 -14.34 -1.42
CA PRO A 104 -3.69 -15.48 -1.83
C PRO A 104 -4.65 -15.19 -2.99
N ALA A 105 -5.24 -13.99 -3.02
CA ALA A 105 -6.14 -13.58 -4.09
C ALA A 105 -5.40 -13.23 -5.39
N LEU A 106 -4.15 -12.74 -5.29
CA LEU A 106 -3.35 -12.29 -6.43
C LEU A 106 -2.28 -13.30 -6.87
N ALA A 107 -2.16 -14.44 -6.20
CA ALA A 107 -1.17 -15.49 -6.47
C ALA A 107 -1.08 -15.90 -7.95
N PRO A 108 -2.19 -16.00 -8.72
CA PRO A 108 -2.12 -16.34 -10.14
C PRO A 108 -1.48 -15.26 -11.04
N VAL A 109 -1.40 -14.01 -10.56
CA VAL A 109 -1.02 -12.83 -11.36
C VAL A 109 0.17 -12.06 -10.79
N THR A 110 0.71 -12.47 -9.65
CA THR A 110 1.89 -11.88 -8.99
C THR A 110 3.03 -12.90 -8.91
N PRO A 111 4.32 -12.52 -8.98
CA PRO A 111 5.43 -13.47 -8.82
C PRO A 111 5.27 -14.33 -7.57
N ARG A 112 5.56 -15.64 -7.70
CA ARG A 112 5.37 -16.59 -6.61
C ARG A 112 6.18 -16.17 -5.41
N SER A 113 5.54 -16.18 -4.24
CA SER A 113 6.13 -15.74 -2.99
C SER A 113 5.89 -16.75 -1.89
N VAL A 114 6.89 -16.95 -1.04
CA VAL A 114 6.82 -17.73 0.19
C VAL A 114 7.34 -16.85 1.32
N TRP A 115 6.81 -16.98 2.53
CA TRP A 115 7.17 -16.10 3.63
C TRP A 115 7.30 -16.81 4.97
N THR A 116 7.97 -16.14 5.91
CA THR A 116 8.17 -16.59 7.28
C THR A 116 7.28 -15.80 8.24
N THR A 117 6.93 -16.40 9.38
CA THR A 117 6.37 -15.64 10.51
C THR A 117 7.52 -15.30 11.45
N GLY A 118 7.98 -14.04 11.43
CA GLY A 118 9.14 -13.61 12.20
C GLY A 118 10.48 -13.84 11.48
N PRO A 119 11.60 -13.39 12.08
CA PRO A 119 12.89 -13.31 11.41
C PRO A 119 13.83 -14.51 11.67
N GLY A 120 13.28 -15.68 12.01
CA GLY A 120 14.06 -16.86 12.39
C GLY A 120 14.72 -17.57 11.21
N ARG A 121 15.99 -17.99 11.34
CA ARG A 121 16.71 -18.70 10.27
C ARG A 121 16.05 -20.02 9.88
N ALA A 122 15.57 -20.80 10.85
CA ALA A 122 14.94 -22.08 10.58
C ALA A 122 13.68 -21.94 9.70
N ASP A 123 12.87 -20.90 9.95
CA ASP A 123 11.68 -20.61 9.15
C ASP A 123 12.07 -20.07 7.77
N PHE A 124 13.10 -19.24 7.71
CA PHE A 124 13.67 -18.74 6.45
C PHE A 124 14.16 -19.88 5.56
N ASP A 125 14.89 -20.84 6.12
CA ASP A 125 15.38 -22.00 5.37
C ASP A 125 14.24 -22.88 4.86
N ARG A 126 13.15 -23.02 5.64
CA ARG A 126 11.94 -23.72 5.16
C ARG A 126 11.26 -22.97 4.01
N ALA A 127 11.07 -21.65 4.15
CA ALA A 127 10.48 -20.82 3.11
C ALA A 127 11.29 -20.84 1.81
N ARG A 128 12.63 -20.79 1.94
CA ARG A 128 13.58 -20.93 0.84
C ARG A 128 13.45 -22.28 0.13
N LEU A 129 13.41 -23.37 0.88
CA LEU A 129 13.27 -24.72 0.31
C LEU A 129 11.93 -24.90 -0.41
N GLU A 130 10.86 -24.29 0.09
CA GLU A 130 9.54 -24.25 -0.57
C GLU A 130 9.54 -23.37 -1.84
N LEU A 131 10.29 -22.27 -1.84
CA LEU A 131 10.52 -21.48 -3.06
C LEU A 131 11.44 -22.22 -4.06
N GLY A 132 12.30 -23.14 -3.63
CA GLY A 132 13.09 -23.96 -4.54
C GLY A 132 14.42 -23.31 -4.94
N ALA A 133 14.66 -23.11 -6.24
CA ALA A 133 15.95 -22.64 -6.77
C ALA A 133 15.78 -21.45 -7.72
N GLY A 134 16.86 -20.69 -7.94
CA GLY A 134 16.88 -19.54 -8.82
C GLY A 134 16.80 -18.20 -8.09
N PRO A 135 16.80 -17.09 -8.85
CA PRO A 135 16.89 -15.75 -8.28
C PRO A 135 15.60 -15.35 -7.56
N ALA A 136 15.76 -14.60 -6.47
CA ALA A 136 14.66 -14.10 -5.66
C ALA A 136 14.89 -12.65 -5.22
N VAL A 137 13.79 -11.96 -4.96
CA VAL A 137 13.75 -10.67 -4.27
C VAL A 137 13.23 -10.89 -2.85
N LEU A 138 13.98 -10.37 -1.89
CA LEU A 138 13.67 -10.35 -0.48
C LEU A 138 13.00 -9.03 -0.11
N ARG A 139 11.93 -9.14 0.69
CA ARG A 139 11.29 -8.02 1.39
C ARG A 139 10.81 -8.46 2.77
N ASP A 140 10.40 -7.52 3.61
CA ASP A 140 9.52 -7.84 4.74
C ASP A 140 8.06 -7.82 4.25
N TYR A 141 7.08 -7.95 5.15
CA TYR A 141 5.68 -7.99 4.74
C TYR A 141 5.22 -6.70 4.03
N VAL A 142 5.92 -5.57 4.23
CA VAL A 142 5.51 -4.24 3.73
C VAL A 142 6.54 -3.64 2.77
N LYS A 143 7.85 -3.62 3.08
CA LYS A 143 8.88 -2.92 2.29
C LYS A 143 10.06 -3.81 1.93
N SER A 144 10.69 -3.48 0.79
CA SER A 144 12.01 -4.00 0.40
C SER A 144 13.11 -2.99 0.70
N ALA A 145 14.36 -3.45 0.77
CA ALA A 145 15.54 -2.61 0.89
C ALA A 145 16.08 -2.21 -0.49
N LYS A 146 15.25 -1.65 -1.38
CA LYS A 146 15.58 -1.42 -2.80
C LYS A 146 16.87 -0.61 -3.05
N HIS A 147 17.21 0.29 -2.14
CA HIS A 147 18.46 1.09 -2.21
C HIS A 147 19.73 0.29 -1.87
N HIS A 148 19.57 -0.91 -1.30
CA HIS A 148 20.62 -1.85 -0.96
C HIS A 148 20.44 -3.15 -1.77
N TRP A 149 20.20 -3.02 -3.08
CA TRP A 149 19.76 -4.11 -3.95
C TRP A 149 20.61 -5.37 -3.79
N ASP A 150 21.92 -5.29 -4.05
CA ASP A 150 22.82 -6.46 -4.01
C ASP A 150 23.10 -6.97 -2.59
N GLU A 151 22.92 -6.13 -1.57
CA GLU A 151 23.32 -6.43 -0.20
C GLU A 151 22.16 -7.01 0.64
N ALA A 152 20.93 -6.59 0.34
CA ALA A 152 19.78 -6.75 1.23
C ALA A 152 18.43 -6.95 0.53
N ALA A 153 18.38 -7.05 -0.80
CA ALA A 153 17.13 -7.28 -1.52
C ALA A 153 17.23 -8.42 -2.54
N PHE A 154 18.29 -8.49 -3.34
CA PHE A 154 18.44 -9.49 -4.38
C PHE A 154 19.22 -10.71 -3.90
N ILE A 155 18.70 -11.89 -4.19
CA ILE A 155 19.35 -13.17 -3.95
C ILE A 155 19.52 -13.84 -5.32
N PRO A 156 20.75 -13.93 -5.85
CA PRO A 156 21.00 -14.49 -7.19
C PRO A 156 20.56 -15.95 -7.35
N ASP A 157 20.70 -16.75 -6.29
CA ASP A 157 20.17 -18.10 -6.23
C ASP A 157 19.79 -18.43 -4.80
N ILE A 158 18.49 -18.68 -4.57
CA ILE A 158 17.98 -19.04 -3.26
C ILE A 158 18.45 -20.44 -2.83
N ALA A 159 19.02 -21.25 -3.72
CA ALA A 159 19.62 -22.54 -3.33
C ALA A 159 20.87 -22.37 -2.45
N ASP A 160 21.60 -21.25 -2.54
CA ASP A 160 22.73 -20.90 -1.67
C ASP A 160 22.20 -20.39 -0.32
N ALA A 161 22.03 -21.33 0.63
CA ALA A 161 21.46 -21.06 1.94
C ALA A 161 22.24 -20.01 2.74
N ASP A 162 23.57 -20.05 2.68
CA ASP A 162 24.40 -19.12 3.46
C ASP A 162 24.38 -17.72 2.85
N HIS A 163 24.42 -17.61 1.52
CA HIS A 163 24.27 -16.32 0.87
C HIS A 163 22.89 -15.72 1.08
N ALA A 164 21.82 -16.49 0.86
CA ALA A 164 20.45 -16.05 1.09
C ALA A 164 20.25 -15.57 2.53
N TRP A 165 20.80 -16.30 3.52
CA TRP A 165 20.73 -15.90 4.92
C TRP A 165 21.54 -14.63 5.23
N ARG A 166 22.69 -14.41 4.59
CA ARG A 166 23.44 -13.14 4.73
C ARG A 166 22.61 -11.96 4.26
N VAL A 167 21.98 -12.06 3.08
CA VAL A 167 21.09 -11.01 2.53
C VAL A 167 19.92 -10.76 3.49
N ALA A 168 19.28 -11.83 4.00
CA ALA A 168 18.18 -11.73 4.95
C ALA A 168 18.56 -11.07 6.28
N SER A 169 19.71 -11.48 6.83
CA SER A 169 20.24 -10.91 8.07
C SER A 169 20.55 -9.43 7.89
N ARG A 170 21.13 -9.05 6.75
CA ARG A 170 21.47 -7.67 6.44
C ARG A 170 20.22 -6.81 6.22
N MET A 171 19.23 -7.34 5.50
CA MET A 171 17.94 -6.69 5.34
C MET A 171 17.29 -6.42 6.69
N ARG A 172 17.25 -7.40 7.58
CA ARG A 172 16.73 -7.22 8.95
C ARG A 172 17.49 -6.14 9.72
N GLN A 173 18.83 -6.12 9.65
CA GLN A 173 19.63 -5.09 10.32
C GLN A 173 19.35 -3.68 9.78
N LEU A 174 19.13 -3.54 8.48
CA LEU A 174 18.82 -2.25 7.86
C LEU A 174 17.40 -1.77 8.15
N ARG A 175 16.46 -2.70 8.33
CA ARG A 175 15.07 -2.38 8.72
C ARG A 175 14.96 -2.09 10.21
N ASP A 176 15.73 -2.78 11.05
CA ASP A 176 15.74 -2.64 12.51
C ASP A 176 14.32 -2.66 13.11
N ASP A 177 13.93 -1.62 13.84
CA ASP A 177 12.59 -1.46 14.43
C ASP A 177 11.46 -1.38 13.38
N ASP A 178 11.77 -1.07 12.12
CA ASP A 178 10.80 -1.03 11.01
C ASP A 178 10.58 -2.40 10.35
N PHE A 179 11.19 -3.48 10.83
CA PHE A 179 11.00 -4.82 10.28
C PHE A 179 9.59 -5.34 10.59
N VAL A 180 8.75 -5.51 9.57
CA VAL A 180 7.35 -5.92 9.75
C VAL A 180 7.13 -7.40 9.44
N GLY A 181 6.63 -8.13 10.43
CA GLY A 181 6.22 -9.53 10.26
C GLY A 181 7.41 -10.47 10.09
N GLY A 182 7.68 -10.89 8.87
CA GLY A 182 8.76 -11.81 8.54
C GLY A 182 9.33 -11.58 7.14
N PHE A 183 10.22 -12.47 6.71
CA PHE A 183 10.81 -12.41 5.39
C PHE A 183 9.83 -12.91 4.35
N VAL A 184 9.75 -12.22 3.22
CA VAL A 184 9.09 -12.70 2.00
C VAL A 184 10.17 -12.95 0.95
N LEU A 185 10.24 -14.19 0.49
CA LEU A 185 11.04 -14.64 -0.63
C LEU A 185 10.15 -14.72 -1.86
N ARG A 186 10.42 -13.86 -2.84
CA ARG A 186 9.63 -13.75 -4.06
C ARG A 186 10.48 -14.08 -5.27
N GLU A 187 9.98 -14.91 -6.17
CA GLU A 187 10.67 -15.20 -7.43
C GLU A 187 10.99 -13.90 -8.18
N PHE A 188 12.23 -13.80 -8.67
CA PHE A 188 12.65 -12.68 -9.49
C PHE A 188 12.11 -12.85 -10.91
N GLU A 189 11.38 -11.84 -11.39
CA GLU A 189 10.95 -11.75 -12.78
C GLU A 189 11.55 -10.50 -13.43
N SER A 190 11.88 -10.60 -14.72
CA SER A 190 12.36 -9.47 -15.49
C SER A 190 11.21 -8.73 -16.16
N PHE A 191 11.06 -7.45 -15.82
CA PHE A 191 10.07 -6.56 -16.41
C PHE A 191 10.70 -5.67 -17.49
N THR A 192 9.94 -5.41 -18.56
CA THR A 192 10.39 -4.63 -19.73
C THR A 192 9.71 -3.29 -19.86
N SER A 193 8.71 -3.00 -19.01
CA SER A 193 8.03 -1.70 -18.96
C SER A 193 8.34 -0.97 -17.66
N ALA A 194 8.14 0.35 -17.68
CA ALA A 194 7.87 1.07 -16.44
C ALA A 194 6.59 0.54 -15.78
N GLU A 195 6.48 0.73 -14.46
CA GLU A 195 5.29 0.35 -13.72
C GLU A 195 4.12 1.30 -14.02
N VAL A 196 2.94 0.71 -14.12
CA VAL A 196 1.67 1.41 -14.27
C VAL A 196 0.91 1.28 -12.96
N ARG A 197 0.45 2.40 -12.41
CA ARG A 197 -0.43 2.39 -11.24
C ARG A 197 -1.88 2.43 -11.67
N THR A 198 -2.69 1.56 -11.08
CA THR A 198 -4.14 1.52 -11.27
C THR A 198 -4.82 1.74 -9.93
N TRP A 199 -5.91 2.50 -9.91
CA TRP A 199 -6.71 2.74 -8.71
C TRP A 199 -8.04 2.04 -8.85
N TRP A 200 -8.48 1.40 -7.78
CA TRP A 200 -9.68 0.59 -7.75
C TRP A 200 -10.55 0.96 -6.56
N VAL A 201 -11.85 1.08 -6.79
CA VAL A 201 -12.85 1.30 -5.75
C VAL A 201 -13.84 0.15 -5.81
N GLU A 202 -13.95 -0.59 -4.71
CA GLU A 202 -14.82 -1.78 -4.60
C GLU A 202 -14.61 -2.78 -5.75
N GLY A 203 -13.35 -3.07 -6.09
CA GLY A 203 -13.00 -4.01 -7.16
C GLY A 203 -13.19 -3.50 -8.59
N ARG A 204 -13.58 -2.23 -8.79
CA ARG A 204 -13.67 -1.60 -10.12
C ARG A 204 -12.52 -0.64 -10.37
N CYS A 205 -11.82 -0.77 -11.49
CA CYS A 205 -10.76 0.16 -11.87
C CYS A 205 -11.38 1.51 -12.23
N VAL A 206 -10.94 2.57 -11.56
CA VAL A 206 -11.45 3.94 -11.72
C VAL A 206 -10.44 4.88 -12.37
N LEU A 207 -9.15 4.56 -12.30
CA LEU A 207 -8.08 5.37 -12.86
C LEU A 207 -6.85 4.52 -13.19
N VAL A 208 -6.15 4.90 -14.25
CA VAL A 208 -4.87 4.33 -14.66
C VAL A 208 -3.89 5.47 -14.91
N GLY A 209 -2.68 5.37 -14.38
CA GLY A 209 -1.68 6.42 -14.45
C GLY A 209 -0.24 5.89 -14.30
N PRO A 210 0.76 6.79 -14.36
CA PRO A 210 2.15 6.38 -14.15
C PRO A 210 2.38 5.95 -12.70
N HIS A 211 3.39 5.12 -12.46
CA HIS A 211 3.87 4.87 -11.10
C HIS A 211 4.59 6.12 -10.54
N PRO A 212 4.49 6.44 -9.23
CA PRO A 212 5.14 7.61 -8.65
C PRO A 212 6.67 7.64 -8.79
N ASP A 213 7.34 6.48 -8.87
CA ASP A 213 8.79 6.41 -9.09
C ASP A 213 9.17 6.70 -10.56
N THR A 214 8.23 6.67 -11.50
CA THR A 214 8.44 6.97 -12.93
C THR A 214 7.30 7.84 -13.48
N PRO A 215 7.09 9.04 -12.92
CA PRO A 215 5.91 9.88 -13.20
C PRO A 215 5.81 10.34 -14.65
N GLU A 216 6.94 10.35 -15.39
CA GLU A 216 7.03 10.64 -16.80
C GLU A 216 6.62 9.47 -17.72
N ALA A 217 6.66 8.22 -17.21
CA ALA A 217 6.39 7.01 -17.97
C ALA A 217 4.88 6.72 -18.04
N ARG A 218 4.14 7.59 -18.71
CA ARG A 218 2.70 7.44 -18.86
C ARG A 218 2.36 6.18 -19.68
N PRO A 219 1.33 5.41 -19.28
CA PRO A 219 0.86 4.27 -20.05
C PRO A 219 0.45 4.72 -21.46
N THR A 220 0.99 4.06 -22.49
CA THR A 220 0.63 4.35 -23.88
C THR A 220 -0.64 3.56 -24.25
N GLY A 221 -1.77 4.26 -24.30
CA GLY A 221 -3.06 3.68 -24.70
C GLY A 221 -3.89 3.12 -23.52
N ARG A 222 -5.05 2.55 -23.85
CA ARG A 222 -5.96 1.97 -22.86
C ARG A 222 -5.47 0.56 -22.49
N LEU A 223 -5.23 0.34 -21.20
CA LEU A 223 -4.93 -0.98 -20.65
C LEU A 223 -6.24 -1.72 -20.39
N ASP A 224 -6.39 -2.92 -20.96
CA ASP A 224 -7.48 -3.82 -20.62
C ASP A 224 -7.18 -4.52 -19.29
N LEU A 225 -8.06 -4.34 -18.32
CA LEU A 225 -7.93 -4.79 -16.93
C LEU A 225 -9.05 -5.74 -16.51
N ASP A 226 -9.89 -6.20 -17.44
CA ASP A 226 -11.01 -7.09 -17.14
C ASP A 226 -10.53 -8.42 -16.55
N TRP A 227 -9.34 -8.89 -16.97
CA TRP A 227 -8.69 -10.08 -16.42
C TRP A 227 -8.27 -9.92 -14.95
N LEU A 228 -8.01 -8.68 -14.50
CA LEU A 228 -7.49 -8.39 -13.17
C LEU A 228 -8.63 -8.14 -12.15
N ALA A 229 -9.78 -7.64 -12.62
CA ALA A 229 -10.90 -7.26 -11.77
C ALA A 229 -11.39 -8.37 -10.82
N PRO A 230 -11.51 -9.66 -11.21
CA PRO A 230 -11.91 -10.72 -10.29
C PRO A 230 -10.93 -10.92 -9.13
N PHE A 231 -9.62 -10.79 -9.39
CA PHE A 231 -8.60 -10.97 -8.36
C PHE A 231 -8.57 -9.79 -7.38
N VAL A 232 -8.68 -8.55 -7.88
CA VAL A 232 -8.75 -7.35 -7.04
C VAL A 232 -10.04 -7.34 -6.21
N GLY A 233 -11.18 -7.70 -6.83
CA GLY A 233 -12.46 -7.83 -6.13
C GLY A 233 -12.43 -8.88 -5.01
N ALA A 234 -11.70 -9.99 -5.20
CA ALA A 234 -11.55 -11.04 -4.19
C ALA A 234 -10.80 -10.60 -2.92
N VAL A 235 -9.97 -9.54 -2.98
CA VAL A 235 -9.31 -8.99 -1.78
C VAL A 235 -10.33 -8.30 -0.84
N ALA A 236 -11.47 -7.87 -1.40
CA ALA A 236 -12.59 -7.24 -0.70
C ALA A 236 -12.19 -5.95 0.05
N LEU A 237 -11.44 -5.08 -0.63
CA LEU A 237 -10.98 -3.80 -0.11
C LEU A 237 -11.77 -2.64 -0.74
N PRO A 238 -12.07 -1.57 0.04
CA PRO A 238 -12.93 -0.48 -0.41
C PRO A 238 -12.24 0.43 -1.42
N PHE A 239 -10.93 0.58 -1.29
CA PHE A 239 -10.07 1.39 -2.14
C PHE A 239 -8.70 0.74 -2.17
N VAL A 240 -8.08 0.61 -3.34
CA VAL A 240 -6.72 0.09 -3.49
C VAL A 240 -5.98 0.74 -4.65
N THR A 241 -4.66 0.68 -4.61
CA THR A 241 -3.81 0.80 -5.79
C THR A 241 -3.22 -0.55 -6.13
N VAL A 242 -3.10 -0.83 -7.43
CA VAL A 242 -2.40 -2.02 -7.93
C VAL A 242 -1.37 -1.56 -8.95
N ASP A 243 -0.12 -1.91 -8.70
CA ASP A 243 1.01 -1.60 -9.57
C ASP A 243 1.26 -2.78 -10.51
N LEU A 244 1.39 -2.47 -11.79
CA LEU A 244 1.50 -3.45 -12.88
C LEU A 244 2.77 -3.22 -13.66
N ALA A 245 3.45 -4.31 -14.01
CA ALA A 245 4.59 -4.27 -14.92
C ALA A 245 4.44 -5.35 -16.00
N LEU A 246 4.91 -5.05 -17.20
CA LEU A 246 4.96 -6.00 -18.30
C LEU A 246 6.19 -6.86 -18.15
N ARG A 247 6.01 -8.17 -18.01
CA ARG A 247 7.10 -9.15 -18.02
C ARG A 247 7.65 -9.31 -19.43
N ALA A 248 8.90 -9.76 -19.54
CA ALA A 248 9.62 -9.92 -20.80
C ALA A 248 8.92 -10.80 -21.87
N ASP A 249 7.97 -11.65 -21.47
CA ASP A 249 7.16 -12.48 -22.37
C ASP A 249 5.81 -11.84 -22.77
N GLY A 250 5.58 -10.58 -22.40
CA GLY A 250 4.37 -9.83 -22.73
C GLY A 250 3.21 -10.05 -21.77
N VAL A 251 3.42 -10.76 -20.65
CA VAL A 251 2.39 -10.97 -19.62
C VAL A 251 2.45 -9.85 -18.59
N TRP A 252 1.31 -9.20 -18.32
CA TRP A 252 1.20 -8.23 -17.22
C TRP A 252 1.22 -8.93 -15.87
N ARG A 253 1.99 -8.39 -14.93
CA ARG A 253 2.11 -8.90 -13.56
C ARG A 253 1.78 -7.84 -12.55
N VAL A 254 1.13 -8.26 -11.48
CA VAL A 254 0.92 -7.45 -10.28
C VAL A 254 2.23 -7.39 -9.51
N VAL A 255 2.81 -6.20 -9.43
CA VAL A 255 4.03 -5.93 -8.66
C VAL A 255 3.67 -5.73 -7.20
N GLU A 256 2.67 -4.91 -6.93
CA GLU A 256 2.25 -4.55 -5.58
C GLU A 256 0.75 -4.22 -5.52
N LEU A 257 0.14 -4.48 -4.37
CA LEU A 257 -1.16 -3.92 -3.99
C LEU A 257 -0.97 -3.08 -2.73
N GLY A 258 -1.62 -1.92 -2.69
CA GLY A 258 -1.71 -1.06 -1.51
C GLY A 258 -3.15 -0.65 -1.24
N ASP A 259 -3.46 -0.23 -0.03
CA ASP A 259 -4.82 0.12 0.44
C ASP A 259 -5.41 1.41 -0.16
N GLY A 260 -4.68 2.04 -1.09
CA GLY A 260 -5.03 3.30 -1.73
C GLY A 260 -4.97 4.51 -0.81
N GLN A 261 -5.08 4.39 0.52
CA GLN A 261 -5.05 5.49 1.49
C GLN A 261 -3.66 6.09 1.63
N VAL A 262 -2.63 5.25 1.57
CA VAL A 262 -1.23 5.65 1.76
C VAL A 262 -0.40 5.58 0.48
N SER A 263 -1.07 5.31 -0.64
CA SER A 263 -0.47 5.31 -1.97
C SER A 263 -0.28 6.73 -2.46
N ASP A 264 0.92 7.03 -2.95
CA ASP A 264 1.20 8.34 -3.52
C ASP A 264 0.43 8.61 -4.81
N ARG A 265 0.06 9.88 -5.03
CA ARG A 265 -0.55 10.38 -6.27
C ARG A 265 0.54 11.04 -7.12
N PRO A 266 0.86 10.47 -8.30
CA PRO A 266 1.79 11.11 -9.22
C PRO A 266 1.33 12.51 -9.61
N ALA A 267 2.26 13.45 -9.78
CA ALA A 267 1.96 14.84 -10.17
C ALA A 267 1.13 14.95 -11.46
N GLY A 268 1.24 13.97 -12.36
CA GLY A 268 0.49 13.89 -13.61
C GLY A 268 -0.98 13.46 -13.49
N VAL A 269 -1.42 13.04 -12.31
CA VAL A 269 -2.80 12.66 -11.97
C VAL A 269 -3.48 13.82 -11.24
N ALA A 270 -4.64 14.25 -11.72
CA ALA A 270 -5.35 15.36 -11.12
C ALA A 270 -5.90 14.96 -9.74
N PRO A 271 -5.71 15.78 -8.68
CA PRO A 271 -6.24 15.46 -7.35
C PRO A 271 -7.75 15.21 -7.36
N ALA A 272 -8.49 15.96 -8.18
CA ALA A 272 -9.94 15.84 -8.32
C ALA A 272 -10.40 14.46 -8.83
N GLU A 273 -9.59 13.76 -9.64
CA GLU A 273 -9.94 12.42 -10.14
C GLU A 273 -9.95 11.40 -9.00
N ILE A 274 -8.95 11.42 -8.12
CA ILE A 274 -8.90 10.55 -6.94
C ILE A 274 -10.06 10.88 -5.98
N ILE A 275 -10.28 12.16 -5.70
CA ILE A 275 -11.37 12.60 -4.82
C ILE A 275 -12.74 12.20 -5.37
N ALA A 276 -12.98 12.40 -6.67
CA ALA A 276 -14.24 12.01 -7.31
C ALA A 276 -14.45 10.50 -7.28
N ALA A 277 -13.40 9.71 -7.52
CA ALA A 277 -13.47 8.26 -7.44
C ALA A 277 -13.83 7.78 -6.01
N LEU A 278 -13.24 8.39 -5.00
CA LEU A 278 -13.55 8.10 -3.60
C LEU A 278 -15.00 8.46 -3.26
N ALA A 279 -15.47 9.66 -3.65
CA ALA A 279 -16.84 10.11 -3.36
C ALA A 279 -17.90 9.30 -4.13
N GLY A 280 -17.63 8.91 -5.37
CA GLY A 280 -18.57 8.19 -6.24
C GLY A 280 -18.88 6.76 -5.79
N GLY A 281 -17.98 6.10 -5.06
CA GLY A 281 -18.24 4.77 -4.49
C GLY A 281 -19.35 4.76 -3.43
N GLU A 282 -19.50 5.83 -2.66
CA GLU A 282 -20.53 5.92 -1.59
C GLU A 282 -21.96 6.01 -2.13
N ALA A 283 -22.16 6.59 -3.32
CA ALA A 283 -23.48 6.72 -3.94
C ALA A 283 -24.07 5.37 -4.39
N ALA A 284 -23.21 4.38 -4.67
CA ALA A 284 -23.63 3.04 -5.09
C ALA A 284 -24.03 2.13 -3.92
N VAL A 285 -23.64 2.46 -2.68
CA VAL A 285 -23.95 1.66 -1.47
C VAL A 285 -25.30 2.05 -0.85
N ARG A 286 -25.86 3.20 -1.24
CA ARG A 286 -27.16 3.71 -0.75
C ARG A 286 -28.32 3.51 -1.75
N ALA A 287 -28.09 2.83 -2.87
CA ALA A 287 -29.12 2.47 -3.86
C ALA A 287 -29.38 0.96 -3.82
#